data_AF-A0A970U6X4-F1
#
_entry.id   AF-A0A970U6X4-F1
#
_cell.length_a   1.000
_cell.length_b   1.000
_cell.length_c   1.000
_cell.angle_alpha   90.00
_cell.angle_beta   90.00
_cell.angle_gamma   90.00
#
_symmetry.space_group_name_H-M   'P 1'
#
loop_
_entity.id
_entity.type
_entity.pdbx_description
1 polymer ?
#
loop_
_entity_poly.entity_id
_entity_poly.type
_entity_poly.pdbx_seq_one_letter_code
_entity_poly.pdbx_strand_id
1 'polypeptide(L)'
;MDFTEDWGLYQQGIDYKMKLNLFNTVNRNEGYYAGHQWDGVDTGGLPKVSLNVTKRIINFKVSQVMSDMLTMQFSADGSGDERLSQVASLLTDYAKTTWERLKEDTLNEQGLLDACLTGDAVSYFYWDETIDAGSGVMGDMAEELLDNVCYFPGNTSAPRPNDRLKPLQPYIILAFRKQVADVKEEAEKYGASEQALQEITSDADVSYQAGDMARKENDDGLKCTVILKLWPEDGIIHARKSTRSVVIRPDWSTGLHRYPVAVMNWLPRKNSCHGESEANELIPNNVAINKLMATMILWTMLNAYPKVIYDAQRIDEWNNDITQAIKVEGDVSGVAQYLQPNGLPASVMQLFRVLVEVTKDMAGANETALGDDSVTKTASGIIALQKASALPLMTNKRRFSQWIEDKGLIWLDFWLTHYNTERTLSITGKNGDVMQVPFDGSLYNPAAFNLRIDVGASTQYSDIQAIQTLDNWLAGKFVTFRQYLERIRNFHIVPDVDGLLDEQEQQETMAQNTEILYRLMEMFVLSLPPDMQSQLEALRELDPKQYELQVKQMIMGGGMNGMPGVQATADGGAQQVPI
;
A
#
# COMPACT_ATOMS: atom_id res chain seq x y z
N MET A 1 42.47 -13.00 19.87
CA MET A 1 41.13 -12.54 20.29
C MET A 1 40.21 -13.67 19.93
N ASP A 2 39.66 -14.34 20.94
CA ASP A 2 38.73 -15.44 20.74
C ASP A 2 37.39 -14.82 20.35
N PHE A 3 37.10 -14.84 19.05
CA PHE A 3 35.80 -14.46 18.51
C PHE A 3 34.90 -15.69 18.52
N THR A 4 33.59 -15.50 18.74
CA THR A 4 32.63 -16.57 18.48
C THR A 4 32.68 -16.97 17.00
N GLU A 5 32.45 -18.25 16.70
CA GLU A 5 32.48 -18.75 15.31
C GLU A 5 31.49 -17.98 14.41
N ASP A 6 30.32 -17.63 14.98
CA ASP A 6 29.27 -16.91 14.27
C ASP A 6 29.68 -15.46 13.96
N TRP A 7 30.46 -14.83 14.85
CA TRP A 7 31.03 -13.51 14.58
C TRP A 7 32.02 -13.54 13.41
N GLY A 8 32.76 -14.64 13.25
CA GLY A 8 33.62 -14.85 12.08
C GLY A 8 32.85 -14.86 10.77
N LEU A 9 31.69 -15.55 10.72
CA LEU A 9 30.82 -15.57 9.54
C LEU A 9 30.17 -14.21 9.27
N TYR A 10 29.77 -13.50 10.32
CA TYR A 10 29.26 -12.13 10.22
C TYR A 10 30.30 -11.17 9.64
N GLN A 11 31.55 -11.25 10.09
CA GLN A 11 32.64 -10.43 9.56
C GLN A 11 32.89 -10.69 8.06
N GLN A 12 32.86 -11.96 7.63
CA GLN A 12 32.94 -12.31 6.20
C GLN A 12 31.77 -11.70 5.41
N GLY A 13 30.57 -11.67 6.00
CA GLY A 13 29.40 -11.00 5.45
C GLY A 13 29.57 -9.49 5.30
N ILE A 14 30.16 -8.82 6.31
CA ILE A 14 30.52 -7.39 6.23
C ILE A 14 31.50 -7.17 5.08
N ASP A 15 32.56 -7.96 4.99
CA ASP A 15 33.59 -7.82 3.95
C ASP A 15 32.99 -7.97 2.54
N TYR A 16 32.02 -8.89 2.37
CA TYR A 16 31.27 -9.03 1.13
C TYR A 16 30.44 -7.78 0.81
N LYS A 17 29.69 -7.26 1.78
CA LYS A 17 28.87 -6.04 1.60
C LYS A 17 29.72 -4.78 1.35
N MET A 18 30.91 -4.70 1.95
CA MET A 18 31.89 -3.65 1.64
C MET A 18 32.38 -3.72 0.19
N LYS A 19 32.67 -4.93 -0.32
CA LYS A 19 33.05 -5.12 -1.74
C LYS A 19 31.93 -4.71 -2.70
N LEU A 20 30.67 -4.88 -2.30
CA LEU A 20 29.50 -4.38 -3.03
C LEU A 20 29.26 -2.87 -2.86
N ASN A 21 29.97 -2.22 -1.92
CA ASN A 21 29.74 -0.85 -1.50
C ASN A 21 28.30 -0.59 -0.99
N LEU A 22 27.65 -1.62 -0.43
CA LEU A 22 26.22 -1.59 -0.09
C LEU A 22 25.91 -0.52 0.97
N PHE A 23 26.71 -0.45 2.05
CA PHE A 23 26.49 0.51 3.14
C PHE A 23 26.48 1.97 2.69
N ASN A 24 27.36 2.34 1.76
CA ASN A 24 27.40 3.70 1.23
C ASN A 24 26.23 3.98 0.29
N THR A 25 25.87 3.01 -0.55
CA THR A 25 24.72 3.12 -1.46
C THR A 25 23.42 3.30 -0.68
N VAL A 26 23.18 2.49 0.35
CA VAL A 26 21.98 2.58 1.20
C VAL A 26 21.88 3.94 1.88
N ASN A 27 22.96 4.39 2.55
CA ASN A 27 22.96 5.70 3.23
C ASN A 27 22.72 6.85 2.26
N ARG A 28 23.33 6.80 1.06
CA ARG A 28 23.13 7.81 0.03
C ARG A 28 21.67 7.81 -0.46
N ASN A 29 21.07 6.64 -0.67
CA ASN A 29 19.69 6.54 -1.15
C ASN A 29 18.69 7.08 -0.12
N GLU A 30 18.85 6.71 1.14
CA GLU A 30 18.07 7.24 2.27
C GLU A 30 18.18 8.75 2.38
N GLY A 31 19.40 9.30 2.33
CA GLY A 31 19.63 10.75 2.39
C GLY A 31 18.93 11.50 1.26
N TYR A 32 19.01 10.99 0.02
CA TYR A 32 18.33 11.61 -1.13
C TYR A 32 16.81 11.55 -1.04
N TYR A 33 16.26 10.45 -0.51
CA TYR A 33 14.83 10.31 -0.26
C TYR A 33 14.35 11.30 0.82
N ALA A 34 15.09 11.42 1.92
CA ALA A 34 14.83 12.37 3.01
C ALA A 34 14.97 13.85 2.59
N GLY A 35 15.67 14.11 1.48
CA GLY A 35 15.85 15.46 0.93
C GLY A 35 17.25 16.05 1.13
N HIS A 36 18.17 15.30 1.73
CA HIS A 36 19.58 15.62 1.89
C HIS A 36 20.37 15.41 0.58
N GLN A 37 19.93 16.09 -0.48
CA GLN A 37 20.40 15.85 -1.86
C GLN A 37 21.75 16.53 -2.19
N TRP A 38 22.27 17.34 -1.29
CA TRP A 38 23.53 18.06 -1.45
C TRP A 38 24.68 17.44 -0.64
N ASP A 39 24.41 16.38 0.12
CA ASP A 39 25.41 15.72 0.94
C ASP A 39 26.42 15.01 0.03
N GLY A 40 27.71 15.32 0.25
CA GLY A 40 28.81 14.86 -0.59
C GLY A 40 28.90 15.53 -1.98
N VAL A 41 28.09 16.56 -2.26
CA VAL A 41 28.14 17.32 -3.53
C VAL A 41 28.84 18.65 -3.32
N ASP A 42 30.00 18.83 -3.96
CA ASP A 42 30.64 20.15 -4.01
C ASP A 42 29.79 21.09 -4.89
N THR A 43 29.26 22.14 -4.26
CA THR A 43 28.40 23.12 -4.93
C THR A 43 29.18 24.29 -5.50
N GLY A 44 30.47 24.45 -5.19
CA GLY A 44 31.28 25.57 -5.69
C GLY A 44 30.67 26.95 -5.43
N GLY A 45 29.82 27.10 -4.41
CA GLY A 45 29.09 28.33 -4.09
C GLY A 45 27.70 28.48 -4.74
N LEU A 46 27.21 27.47 -5.47
CA LEU A 46 25.85 27.47 -6.02
C LEU A 46 24.77 27.42 -4.92
N PRO A 47 23.60 28.05 -5.15
CA PRO A 47 22.47 27.95 -4.23
C PRO A 47 21.96 26.51 -4.15
N LYS A 48 21.73 26.01 -2.92
CA LYS A 48 21.31 24.62 -2.67
C LYS A 48 19.80 24.45 -2.82
N VAL A 49 19.33 24.31 -4.07
CA VAL A 49 17.92 24.03 -4.37
C VAL A 49 17.69 22.53 -4.55
N SER A 50 16.64 22.01 -3.92
CA SER A 50 16.33 20.58 -3.93
C SER A 50 14.95 20.34 -4.54
N LEU A 51 14.93 19.79 -5.76
CA LEU A 51 13.72 19.31 -6.42
C LEU A 51 13.66 17.79 -6.24
N ASN A 52 12.85 17.30 -5.30
CA ASN A 52 12.82 15.88 -4.96
C ASN A 52 12.01 15.01 -5.93
N VAL A 53 12.53 14.89 -7.16
CA VAL A 53 11.96 14.04 -8.20
C VAL A 53 12.06 12.56 -7.81
N THR A 54 13.15 12.15 -7.17
CA THR A 54 13.37 10.78 -6.67
C THR A 54 12.24 10.33 -5.72
N LYS A 55 11.94 11.11 -4.68
CA LYS A 55 10.86 10.81 -3.72
C LYS A 55 9.49 10.67 -4.41
N ARG A 56 9.20 11.57 -5.36
CA ARG A 56 7.93 11.53 -6.10
C ARG A 56 7.79 10.24 -6.92
N ILE A 57 8.85 9.84 -7.62
CA ILE A 57 8.86 8.60 -8.44
C ILE A 57 8.74 7.36 -7.55
N ILE A 58 9.51 7.30 -6.46
CA ILE A 58 9.51 6.15 -5.54
C ILE A 58 8.13 5.98 -4.91
N ASN A 59 7.56 7.05 -4.35
CA ASN A 59 6.23 6.98 -3.74
C ASN A 59 5.17 6.52 -4.76
N PHE A 60 5.22 7.04 -5.98
CA PHE A 60 4.33 6.61 -7.06
C PHE A 60 4.46 5.10 -7.34
N LYS A 61 5.68 4.57 -7.50
CA LYS A 61 5.90 3.15 -7.76
C LYS A 61 5.45 2.26 -6.60
N VAL A 62 5.75 2.65 -5.35
CA VAL A 62 5.34 1.89 -4.16
C VAL A 62 3.81 1.85 -4.05
N SER A 63 3.13 2.99 -4.19
CA SER A 63 1.66 3.05 -4.18
C SER A 63 1.04 2.25 -5.34
N GLN A 64 1.66 2.24 -6.51
CA GLN A 64 1.18 1.43 -7.65
C GLN A 64 1.34 -0.07 -7.42
N VAL A 65 2.37 -0.51 -6.70
CA VAL A 65 2.52 -1.94 -6.33
C VAL A 65 1.53 -2.32 -5.23
N MET A 66 1.35 -1.45 -4.24
CA MET A 66 0.38 -1.63 -3.14
C MET A 66 -1.08 -1.49 -3.55
N SER A 67 -1.37 -0.97 -4.74
CA SER A 67 -2.77 -0.75 -5.17
C SER A 67 -3.58 -2.05 -5.20
N ASP A 68 -2.92 -3.17 -5.48
CA ASP A 68 -3.59 -4.46 -5.62
C ASP A 68 -3.86 -5.05 -4.24
N MET A 69 -5.12 -5.29 -3.90
CA MET A 69 -5.45 -5.93 -2.63
C MET A 69 -5.09 -7.42 -2.70
N LEU A 70 -4.12 -7.82 -1.90
CA LEU A 70 -3.68 -9.21 -1.82
C LEU A 70 -4.41 -9.92 -0.69
N THR A 71 -4.92 -11.12 -0.98
CA THR A 71 -5.52 -11.99 0.04
C THR A 71 -4.85 -13.35 0.01
N MET A 72 -4.51 -13.88 1.18
CA MET A 72 -3.97 -15.23 1.33
C MET A 72 -5.10 -16.25 1.32
N GLN A 73 -5.00 -17.28 0.48
CA GLN A 73 -5.95 -18.41 0.46
C GLN A 73 -5.22 -19.74 0.56
N PHE A 74 -5.52 -20.48 1.62
CA PHE A 74 -5.00 -21.83 1.82
C PHE A 74 -5.95 -22.86 1.19
N SER A 75 -5.41 -23.82 0.46
CA SER A 75 -6.11 -24.97 -0.09
C SER A 75 -5.43 -26.28 0.33
N ALA A 76 -6.18 -27.38 0.36
CA ALA A 76 -5.65 -28.71 0.59
C ALA A 76 -5.78 -29.55 -0.70
N ASP A 77 -5.02 -29.18 -1.74
CA ASP A 77 -5.11 -29.83 -3.04
C ASP A 77 -4.67 -31.31 -2.99
N GLY A 78 -5.53 -32.21 -3.49
CA GLY A 78 -5.18 -33.61 -3.75
C GLY A 78 -5.43 -34.61 -2.61
N SER A 79 -5.92 -34.18 -1.44
CA SER A 79 -6.15 -35.10 -0.31
C SER A 79 -7.50 -35.84 -0.37
N GLY A 80 -8.51 -35.30 -1.05
CA GLY A 80 -9.88 -35.85 -1.03
C GLY A 80 -10.53 -35.88 0.36
N ASP A 81 -9.86 -35.31 1.37
CA ASP A 81 -10.27 -35.32 2.77
C ASP A 81 -11.00 -34.00 3.08
N GLU A 82 -12.28 -34.12 3.37
CA GLU A 82 -13.15 -32.99 3.70
C GLU A 82 -12.66 -32.24 4.94
N ARG A 83 -11.97 -32.92 5.87
CA ARG A 83 -11.41 -32.29 7.09
C ARG A 83 -10.27 -31.34 6.77
N LEU A 84 -9.35 -31.72 5.87
CA LEU A 84 -8.23 -30.87 5.48
C LEU A 84 -8.72 -29.63 4.72
N SER A 85 -9.78 -29.77 3.92
CA SER A 85 -10.42 -28.63 3.25
C SER A 85 -11.06 -27.65 4.24
N GLN A 86 -11.76 -28.16 5.27
CA GLN A 86 -12.32 -27.33 6.35
C GLN A 86 -11.22 -26.58 7.11
N VAL A 87 -10.12 -27.25 7.44
CA VAL A 87 -8.97 -26.62 8.10
C VAL A 87 -8.31 -25.56 7.21
N ALA A 88 -8.17 -25.81 5.90
CA ALA A 88 -7.63 -24.82 4.97
C ALA A 88 -8.50 -23.55 4.89
N SER A 89 -9.83 -23.70 4.93
CA SER A 89 -10.75 -22.57 5.03
C SER A 89 -10.60 -21.82 6.36
N LEU A 90 -10.44 -22.55 7.47
CA LEU A 90 -10.19 -21.98 8.79
C LEU A 90 -8.90 -21.14 8.82
N LEU A 91 -7.81 -21.69 8.26
CA LEU A 91 -6.51 -21.01 8.17
C LEU A 91 -6.59 -19.77 7.27
N THR A 92 -7.39 -19.82 6.19
CA THR A 92 -7.64 -18.67 5.31
C THR A 92 -8.33 -17.53 6.06
N ASP A 93 -9.33 -17.83 6.89
CA ASP A 93 -9.99 -16.79 7.67
C ASP A 93 -9.12 -16.31 8.84
N TYR A 94 -8.35 -17.20 9.48
CA TYR A 94 -7.38 -16.82 10.52
C TYR A 94 -6.22 -15.97 9.98
N ALA A 95 -5.82 -16.17 8.72
CA ALA A 95 -4.82 -15.34 8.05
C ALA A 95 -5.25 -13.87 8.00
N LYS A 96 -6.55 -13.58 7.84
CA LYS A 96 -7.08 -12.21 7.88
C LYS A 96 -6.94 -11.60 9.28
N THR A 97 -7.27 -12.36 10.32
CA THR A 97 -7.06 -11.91 11.71
C THR A 97 -5.57 -11.65 11.98
N THR A 98 -4.69 -12.53 11.50
CA THR A 98 -3.23 -12.38 11.66
C THR A 98 -2.70 -11.17 10.89
N TRP A 99 -3.19 -10.94 9.67
CA TRP A 99 -2.85 -9.78 8.84
C TRP A 99 -3.13 -8.46 9.54
N GLU A 100 -4.32 -8.32 10.13
CA GLU A 100 -4.73 -7.14 10.90
C GLU A 100 -3.89 -6.97 12.18
N ARG A 101 -3.67 -8.06 12.92
CA ARG A 101 -2.89 -8.04 14.17
C ARG A 101 -1.45 -7.60 13.95
N LEU A 102 -0.80 -8.14 12.92
CA LEU A 102 0.58 -7.79 12.57
C LEU A 102 0.69 -6.43 11.88
N LYS A 103 -0.44 -5.81 11.50
CA LYS A 103 -0.50 -4.58 10.70
C LYS A 103 0.26 -4.71 9.38
N GLU A 104 0.02 -5.82 8.69
CA GLU A 104 0.77 -6.18 7.48
C GLU A 104 0.70 -5.12 6.39
N ASP A 105 -0.40 -4.38 6.24
CA ASP A 105 -0.47 -3.31 5.23
C ASP A 105 0.62 -2.25 5.45
N THR A 106 0.88 -1.88 6.71
CA THR A 106 1.91 -0.90 7.05
C THR A 106 3.31 -1.49 6.86
N LEU A 107 3.53 -2.75 7.28
CA LEU A 107 4.81 -3.42 7.09
C LEU A 107 5.11 -3.68 5.61
N ASN A 108 4.11 -4.01 4.82
CA ASN A 108 4.26 -4.22 3.38
C ASN A 108 4.58 -2.91 2.65
N GLU A 109 3.94 -1.79 3.03
CA GLU A 109 4.27 -0.48 2.48
C GLU A 109 5.73 -0.08 2.81
N GLN A 110 6.14 -0.25 4.08
CA GLN A 110 7.51 0.03 4.52
C GLN A 110 8.52 -0.89 3.83
N GLY A 111 8.27 -2.20 3.79
CA GLY A 111 9.16 -3.15 3.12
C GLY A 111 9.30 -2.88 1.61
N LEU A 112 8.23 -2.46 0.93
CA LEU A 112 8.33 -2.04 -0.48
C LEU A 112 9.10 -0.73 -0.67
N LEU A 113 8.96 0.21 0.26
CA LEU A 113 9.76 1.43 0.27
C LEU A 113 11.24 1.08 0.45
N ASP A 114 11.57 0.23 1.42
CA ASP A 114 12.92 -0.24 1.70
C ASP A 114 13.49 -1.00 0.52
N ALA A 115 12.70 -1.84 -0.16
CA ALA A 115 13.13 -2.52 -1.37
C ALA A 115 13.46 -1.53 -2.50
N CYS A 116 12.67 -0.47 -2.65
CA CYS A 116 12.90 0.54 -3.68
C CYS A 116 14.14 1.40 -3.37
N LEU A 117 14.39 1.69 -2.09
CA LEU A 117 15.50 2.52 -1.61
C LEU A 117 16.81 1.74 -1.47
N THR A 118 16.77 0.54 -0.91
CA THR A 118 17.96 -0.23 -0.53
C THR A 118 18.18 -1.46 -1.40
N GLY A 119 17.16 -1.89 -2.16
CA GLY A 119 17.21 -3.01 -3.11
C GLY A 119 16.44 -4.24 -2.65
N ASP A 120 16.24 -4.40 -1.33
CA ASP A 120 15.63 -5.59 -0.73
C ASP A 120 14.60 -5.25 0.35
N ALA A 121 13.54 -6.04 0.46
CA ALA A 121 12.70 -6.13 1.65
C ALA A 121 13.03 -7.42 2.39
N VAL A 122 13.24 -7.35 3.70
CA VAL A 122 13.50 -8.53 4.54
C VAL A 122 12.53 -8.50 5.71
N SER A 123 11.67 -9.51 5.81
CA SER A 123 10.81 -9.73 6.97
C SER A 123 11.35 -10.89 7.79
N TYR A 124 11.49 -10.67 9.10
CA TYR A 124 11.85 -11.70 10.07
C TYR A 124 10.67 -11.97 10.99
N PHE A 125 10.31 -13.25 11.11
CA PHE A 125 9.27 -13.72 12.01
C PHE A 125 9.87 -14.36 13.25
N TYR A 126 9.32 -14.07 14.43
CA TYR A 126 9.75 -14.69 15.67
C TYR A 126 8.58 -14.98 16.59
N TRP A 127 8.82 -15.90 17.53
CA TRP A 127 7.86 -16.23 18.57
C TRP A 127 8.04 -15.30 19.76
N ASP A 128 6.99 -14.57 20.12
CA ASP A 128 6.98 -13.69 21.29
C ASP A 128 6.06 -14.29 22.36
N GLU A 129 6.68 -14.84 23.41
CA GLU A 129 6.01 -15.45 24.57
C GLU A 129 5.21 -14.43 25.42
N THR A 130 5.41 -13.12 25.22
CA THR A 130 4.78 -12.08 26.04
C THR A 130 3.40 -11.66 25.53
N ILE A 131 3.05 -12.01 24.29
CA ILE A 131 1.78 -11.64 23.68
C ILE A 131 0.66 -12.52 24.24
N ASP A 132 -0.38 -11.91 24.79
CA ASP A 132 -1.61 -12.62 25.17
C ASP A 132 -2.44 -12.90 23.91
N ALA A 133 -2.48 -14.18 23.50
CA ALA A 133 -3.25 -14.63 22.35
C ALA A 133 -4.75 -14.82 22.68
N GLY A 134 -5.16 -14.49 23.91
CA GLY A 134 -6.50 -14.71 24.43
C GLY A 134 -6.70 -16.12 24.99
N SER A 135 -7.82 -16.31 25.70
CA SER A 135 -8.16 -17.59 26.37
C SER A 135 -7.14 -18.08 27.40
N GLY A 136 -6.29 -17.18 27.93
CA GLY A 136 -5.25 -17.51 28.91
C GLY A 136 -3.99 -18.15 28.32
N VAL A 137 -3.85 -18.15 26.98
CA VAL A 137 -2.68 -18.68 26.29
C VAL A 137 -1.73 -17.53 25.92
N MET A 138 -0.52 -17.58 26.47
CA MET A 138 0.55 -16.64 26.14
C MET A 138 1.38 -17.17 24.96
N GLY A 139 1.90 -16.26 24.15
CA GLY A 139 2.74 -16.53 23.01
C GLY A 139 2.02 -16.37 21.68
N ASP A 140 2.50 -15.47 20.82
CA ASP A 140 2.05 -15.37 19.43
C ASP A 140 3.24 -15.01 18.52
N MET A 141 3.07 -15.19 17.21
CA MET A 141 4.07 -14.80 16.22
C MET A 141 4.12 -13.28 16.07
N ALA A 142 5.30 -12.71 15.89
CA ALA A 142 5.52 -11.31 15.56
C ALA A 142 6.38 -11.18 14.29
N GLU A 143 6.22 -10.07 13.57
CA GLU A 143 7.05 -9.69 12.41
C GLU A 143 7.89 -8.46 12.76
N GLU A 144 9.15 -8.47 12.33
CA GLU A 144 10.03 -7.31 12.31
C GLU A 144 10.65 -7.17 10.92
N LEU A 145 10.56 -5.97 10.34
CA LEU A 145 11.30 -5.64 9.12
C LEU A 145 12.76 -5.39 9.45
N LEU A 146 13.64 -5.99 8.66
CA LEU A 146 15.08 -5.84 8.80
C LEU A 146 15.64 -5.07 7.62
N ASP A 147 16.55 -4.15 7.93
CA ASP A 147 17.35 -3.50 6.91
C ASP A 147 18.17 -4.55 6.14
N ASN A 148 18.36 -4.34 4.83
CA ASN A 148 19.15 -5.25 4.01
C ASN A 148 20.61 -5.40 4.50
N VAL A 149 21.17 -4.38 5.16
CA VAL A 149 22.50 -4.40 5.77
C VAL A 149 22.59 -5.33 6.97
N CYS A 150 21.46 -5.68 7.59
CA CYS A 150 21.36 -6.58 8.74
C CYS A 150 21.12 -8.05 8.36
N TYR A 151 20.87 -8.36 7.08
CA TYR A 151 20.62 -9.72 6.58
C TYR A 151 21.86 -10.34 5.91
N PHE A 152 22.33 -11.49 6.37
CA PHE A 152 23.57 -12.14 5.91
C PHE A 152 23.35 -13.62 5.56
N PRO A 153 23.03 -13.94 4.28
CA PRO A 153 22.87 -15.33 3.85
C PRO A 153 24.23 -16.00 3.63
N GLY A 154 24.31 -17.30 3.92
CA GLY A 154 25.54 -18.08 3.74
C GLY A 154 25.89 -18.37 2.27
N ASN A 155 24.90 -18.43 1.37
CA ASN A 155 25.14 -18.43 -0.07
C ASN A 155 24.77 -17.05 -0.66
N THR A 156 25.79 -16.20 -0.82
CA THR A 156 25.63 -14.83 -1.34
C THR A 156 25.23 -14.76 -2.82
N SER A 157 25.21 -15.89 -3.54
CA SER A 157 24.82 -15.93 -4.95
C SER A 157 23.34 -16.22 -5.15
N ALA A 158 22.65 -16.73 -4.12
CA ALA A 158 21.25 -17.09 -4.15
C ALA A 158 20.44 -16.14 -3.24
N PRO A 159 19.45 -15.40 -3.78
CA PRO A 159 18.66 -14.47 -2.98
C PRO A 159 17.61 -15.16 -2.10
N ARG A 160 17.09 -16.30 -2.52
CA ARG A 160 15.98 -16.97 -1.82
C ARG A 160 16.47 -17.69 -0.55
N PRO A 161 15.86 -17.43 0.62
CA PRO A 161 16.14 -18.17 1.84
C PRO A 161 15.53 -19.57 1.83
N ASN A 162 14.31 -19.68 1.30
CA ASN A 162 13.49 -20.88 1.31
C ASN A 162 13.05 -21.25 -0.12
N ASP A 163 12.84 -22.56 -0.34
CA ASP A 163 12.02 -23.11 -1.41
C ASP A 163 10.68 -23.57 -0.81
N ARG A 164 9.72 -23.99 -1.65
CA ARG A 164 8.35 -24.35 -1.22
C ARG A 164 8.30 -25.36 -0.07
N LEU A 165 9.30 -26.22 0.12
CA LEU A 165 9.29 -27.23 1.19
C LEU A 165 10.63 -27.36 1.93
N LYS A 166 11.67 -26.60 1.55
CA LYS A 166 13.03 -26.82 2.05
C LYS A 166 13.80 -25.50 2.20
N PRO A 167 14.62 -25.36 3.25
CA PRO A 167 15.58 -24.26 3.34
C PRO A 167 16.66 -24.41 2.26
N LEU A 168 16.99 -23.32 1.57
CA LEU A 168 18.01 -23.30 0.50
C LEU A 168 19.37 -22.80 0.97
N GLN A 169 19.38 -21.92 1.97
CA GLN A 169 20.59 -21.31 2.49
C GLN A 169 21.29 -22.24 3.49
N PRO A 170 22.64 -22.32 3.46
CA PRO A 170 23.39 -23.14 4.42
C PRO A 170 23.29 -22.58 5.84
N TYR A 171 23.23 -21.25 5.96
CA TYR A 171 22.91 -20.53 7.18
C TYR A 171 22.37 -19.15 6.82
N ILE A 172 21.67 -18.52 7.76
CA ILE A 172 21.30 -17.11 7.71
C ILE A 172 21.74 -16.46 9.01
N ILE A 173 22.40 -15.32 8.91
CA ILE A 173 22.75 -14.49 10.05
C ILE A 173 21.93 -13.19 9.98
N LEU A 174 21.29 -12.85 11.10
CA LEU A 174 20.57 -11.59 11.29
C LEU A 174 21.29 -10.80 12.38
N ALA A 175 21.55 -9.53 12.11
CA ALA A 175 22.21 -8.63 13.06
C ALA A 175 21.22 -7.62 13.63
N PHE A 176 21.26 -7.45 14.95
CA PHE A 176 20.40 -6.53 15.69
C PHE A 176 21.26 -5.63 16.58
N ARG A 177 20.84 -4.38 16.77
CA ARG A 177 21.45 -3.46 17.74
C ARG A 177 20.52 -3.29 18.92
N LYS A 178 20.84 -3.98 20.01
CA LYS A 178 20.03 -4.02 21.24
C LYS A 178 20.73 -3.31 22.38
N GLN A 179 19.96 -2.92 23.40
CA GLN A 179 20.54 -2.36 24.62
C GLN A 179 21.30 -3.45 25.38
N VAL A 180 22.44 -3.08 25.95
CA VAL A 180 23.28 -3.99 26.74
C VAL A 180 22.51 -4.51 27.96
N ALA A 181 21.60 -3.72 28.54
CA ALA A 181 20.74 -4.14 29.64
C ALA A 181 19.85 -5.31 29.24
N ASP A 182 19.03 -5.15 28.19
CA ASP A 182 18.13 -6.20 27.68
C ASP A 182 18.89 -7.48 27.30
N VAL A 183 20.08 -7.32 26.70
CA VAL A 183 20.91 -8.46 26.29
C VAL A 183 21.48 -9.22 27.50
N LYS A 184 21.83 -8.50 28.58
CA LYS A 184 22.26 -9.13 29.83
C LYS A 184 21.11 -9.85 30.51
N GLU A 185 19.92 -9.26 30.54
CA GLU A 185 18.73 -9.92 31.07
C GLU A 185 18.37 -11.18 30.28
N GLU A 186 18.45 -11.13 28.94
CA GLU A 186 18.24 -12.31 28.09
C GLU A 186 19.31 -13.38 28.36
N ALA A 187 20.58 -12.99 28.46
CA ALA A 187 21.69 -13.89 28.78
C ALA A 187 21.54 -14.54 30.17
N GLU A 188 21.11 -13.78 31.18
CA GLU A 188 20.82 -14.28 32.53
C GLU A 188 19.67 -15.30 32.52
N LYS A 189 18.57 -15.00 31.79
CA LYS A 189 17.43 -15.92 31.66
C LYS A 189 17.83 -17.27 31.07
N TYR A 190 18.81 -17.29 30.15
CA TYR A 190 19.31 -18.51 29.51
C TYR A 190 20.57 -19.10 30.18
N GLY A 191 20.96 -18.59 31.36
CA GLY A 191 21.97 -19.21 32.22
C GLY A 191 23.42 -18.84 31.90
N ALA A 192 23.67 -17.66 31.32
CA ALA A 192 25.02 -17.17 31.11
C ALA A 192 25.76 -16.91 32.44
N SER A 193 27.08 -17.13 32.45
CA SER A 193 27.91 -16.90 33.66
C SER A 193 28.12 -15.41 33.93
N GLU A 194 28.40 -15.04 35.20
CA GLU A 194 28.73 -13.65 35.57
C GLU A 194 29.92 -13.08 34.78
N GLN A 195 30.88 -13.92 34.40
CA GLN A 195 32.02 -13.52 33.56
C GLN A 195 31.57 -13.17 32.14
N ALA A 196 30.68 -13.99 31.56
CA ALA A 196 30.09 -13.72 30.25
C ALA A 196 29.26 -12.42 30.25
N LEU A 197 28.53 -12.13 31.33
CA LEU A 197 27.78 -10.87 31.46
C LEU A 197 28.68 -9.63 31.54
N GLN A 198 29.89 -9.76 32.09
CA GLN A 198 30.87 -8.66 32.11
C GLN A 198 31.52 -8.44 30.74
N GLU A 199 31.65 -9.49 29.92
CA GLU A 199 32.20 -9.42 28.57
C GLU A 199 31.22 -8.86 27.53
N ILE A 200 29.92 -8.79 27.85
CA ILE A 200 28.92 -8.07 27.05
C ILE A 200 29.09 -6.58 27.32
N THR A 201 29.94 -5.95 26.51
CA THR A 201 30.20 -4.50 26.51
C THR A 201 29.50 -3.84 25.33
N SER A 202 29.20 -2.55 25.46
CA SER A 202 28.73 -1.74 24.34
C SER A 202 29.76 -1.69 23.22
N ASP A 203 29.31 -1.69 21.97
CA ASP A 203 30.16 -1.45 20.81
C ASP A 203 29.71 -0.21 20.03
N ALA A 204 30.66 0.41 19.33
CA ALA A 204 30.44 1.59 18.50
C ALA A 204 30.32 1.23 16.99
N ASP A 205 29.95 -0.02 16.66
CA ASP A 205 29.84 -0.51 15.28
C ASP A 205 28.55 0.00 14.58
N VAL A 206 28.31 1.31 14.64
CA VAL A 206 27.21 2.00 13.93
C VAL A 206 27.48 2.16 12.43
N SER A 207 28.72 1.88 11.99
CA SER A 207 29.18 2.02 10.60
C SER A 207 28.42 1.12 9.62
N TYR A 208 27.83 0.03 10.12
CA TYR A 208 27.18 -1.01 9.33
C TYR A 208 25.66 -0.99 9.40
N GLN A 209 25.07 0.05 9.99
CA GLN A 209 23.61 0.25 10.00
C GLN A 209 23.14 1.10 8.81
N ALA A 210 21.88 0.95 8.46
CA ALA A 210 21.24 1.74 7.42
C ALA A 210 20.78 3.09 7.98
N GLY A 211 20.96 4.14 7.19
CA GLY A 211 20.52 5.50 7.49
C GLY A 211 21.48 6.30 8.38
N ASP A 212 21.59 7.60 8.10
CA ASP A 212 22.48 8.50 8.85
C ASP A 212 21.99 8.76 10.30
N MET A 213 20.70 8.52 10.58
CA MET A 213 20.15 8.64 11.93
C MET A 213 20.56 7.49 12.85
N ALA A 214 20.88 6.31 12.31
CA ALA A 214 21.43 5.20 13.10
C ALA A 214 22.79 5.55 13.73
N ARG A 215 23.52 6.52 13.15
CA ARG A 215 24.79 7.03 13.69
C ARG A 215 24.63 8.05 14.81
N LYS A 216 23.40 8.51 15.09
CA LYS A 216 23.08 9.48 16.15
C LYS A 216 22.29 8.77 17.24
N GLU A 217 22.98 8.00 18.08
CA GLU A 217 22.36 7.36 19.24
C GLU A 217 22.17 8.38 20.37
N ASN A 218 21.04 8.31 21.09
CA ASN A 218 20.73 9.26 22.18
C ASN A 218 21.67 9.16 23.39
N ASP A 219 22.42 8.05 23.51
CA ASP A 219 23.43 7.82 24.54
C ASP A 219 24.58 6.99 23.95
N ASP A 220 25.73 7.62 23.72
CA ASP A 220 26.95 6.95 23.28
C ASP A 220 27.35 5.85 24.29
N GLY A 221 27.17 4.57 23.94
CA GLY A 221 27.72 3.44 24.70
C GLY A 221 26.75 2.58 25.51
N LEU A 222 25.46 2.52 25.15
CA LEU A 222 24.50 1.60 25.78
C LEU A 222 24.05 0.41 24.91
N LYS A 223 24.48 0.33 23.66
CA LYS A 223 24.06 -0.72 22.72
C LYS A 223 25.20 -1.65 22.30
N CYS A 224 24.84 -2.89 22.01
CA CYS A 224 25.74 -3.89 21.45
C CYS A 224 25.11 -4.60 20.24
N THR A 225 25.98 -5.13 19.38
CA THR A 225 25.58 -5.93 18.22
C THR A 225 25.31 -7.37 18.66
N VAL A 226 24.08 -7.80 18.45
CA VAL A 226 23.62 -9.17 18.70
C VAL A 226 23.38 -9.86 17.37
N ILE A 227 23.90 -11.07 17.25
CA ILE A 227 23.82 -11.87 16.05
C ILE A 227 22.93 -13.08 16.34
N LEU A 228 21.93 -13.28 15.48
CA LEU A 228 21.13 -14.49 15.44
C LEU A 228 21.56 -15.32 14.23
N LYS A 229 22.14 -16.48 14.48
CA LYS A 229 22.45 -17.46 13.43
C LYS A 229 21.34 -18.49 13.37
N LEU A 230 20.86 -18.75 12.16
CA LEU A 230 19.88 -19.77 11.82
C LEU A 230 20.54 -20.77 10.85
N TRP A 231 20.37 -22.07 11.07
CA TRP A 231 20.86 -23.11 10.14
C TRP A 231 19.93 -24.34 10.14
N PRO A 232 19.79 -25.06 9.02
CA PRO A 232 19.05 -26.31 8.98
C PRO A 232 19.91 -27.45 9.54
N GLU A 233 19.31 -28.23 10.42
CA GLU A 233 19.85 -29.47 10.95
C GLU A 233 18.73 -30.51 10.97
N ASP A 234 18.92 -31.65 10.31
CA ASP A 234 17.91 -32.71 10.14
C ASP A 234 16.54 -32.24 9.60
N GLY A 235 16.51 -31.15 8.85
CA GLY A 235 15.29 -30.58 8.26
C GLY A 235 14.51 -29.65 9.19
N ILE A 236 15.03 -29.38 10.40
CA ILE A 236 14.51 -28.39 11.33
C ILE A 236 15.51 -27.22 11.40
N ILE A 237 15.00 -26.01 11.58
CA ILE A 237 15.85 -24.84 11.77
C ILE A 237 16.32 -24.78 13.23
N HIS A 238 17.63 -24.70 13.39
CA HIS A 238 18.29 -24.44 14.64
C HIS A 238 18.73 -23.00 14.69
N ALA A 239 18.79 -22.46 15.91
CA ALA A 239 19.11 -21.07 16.15
C ALA A 239 20.11 -20.94 17.29
N ARG A 240 20.94 -19.89 17.21
CA ARG A 240 21.90 -19.50 18.23
C ARG A 240 21.99 -17.97 18.27
N LYS A 241 21.98 -17.39 19.48
CA LYS A 241 22.21 -15.95 19.67
C LYS A 241 23.56 -15.73 20.31
N SER A 242 24.37 -14.88 19.70
CA SER A 242 25.71 -14.57 20.18
C SER A 242 26.05 -13.10 19.96
N THR A 243 26.94 -12.59 20.80
CA THR A 243 27.69 -11.35 20.61
C THR A 243 29.08 -11.70 20.09
N ARG A 244 29.95 -10.69 19.97
CA ARG A 244 31.36 -10.84 19.59
C ARG A 244 32.13 -11.84 20.46
N SER A 245 31.92 -11.77 21.77
CA SER A 245 32.65 -12.54 22.79
C SER A 245 31.82 -13.68 23.38
N VAL A 246 30.51 -13.49 23.50
CA VAL A 246 29.66 -14.33 24.36
C VAL A 246 28.46 -14.90 23.61
N VAL A 247 28.19 -16.19 23.80
CA VAL A 247 26.93 -16.82 23.39
C VAL A 247 25.84 -16.47 24.42
N ILE A 248 24.80 -15.76 23.99
CA ILE A 248 23.67 -15.32 24.83
C ILE A 248 22.72 -16.49 25.06
N ARG A 249 22.33 -17.15 23.97
CA ARG A 249 21.44 -18.31 24.00
C ARG A 249 22.11 -19.46 23.24
N PRO A 250 22.37 -20.59 23.92
CA PRO A 250 22.96 -21.77 23.28
C PRO A 250 21.98 -22.36 22.27
N ASP A 251 22.47 -23.29 21.46
CA ASP A 251 21.76 -23.91 20.35
C ASP A 251 20.39 -24.42 20.79
N TRP A 252 19.35 -23.91 20.13
CA TRP A 252 18.00 -24.38 20.35
C TRP A 252 17.34 -24.72 19.02
N SER A 253 16.51 -25.75 19.04
CA SER A 253 15.65 -26.09 17.92
C SER A 253 14.45 -25.15 17.91
N THR A 254 14.18 -24.47 16.79
CA THR A 254 12.99 -23.64 16.66
C THR A 254 11.74 -24.48 16.41
N GLY A 255 11.89 -25.73 15.96
CA GLY A 255 10.79 -26.58 15.52
C GLY A 255 10.22 -26.21 14.15
N LEU A 256 10.75 -25.17 13.50
CA LEU A 256 10.32 -24.72 12.18
C LEU A 256 11.06 -25.51 11.10
N HIS A 257 10.37 -25.80 10.00
CA HIS A 257 10.94 -26.49 8.83
C HIS A 257 11.49 -25.49 7.79
N ARG A 258 11.11 -24.22 7.91
CA ARG A 258 11.56 -23.11 7.06
C ARG A 258 12.32 -22.07 7.86
N TYR A 259 13.21 -21.35 7.20
CA TYR A 259 13.74 -20.14 7.80
C TYR A 259 12.59 -19.15 8.02
N PRO A 260 12.45 -18.57 9.22
CA PRO A 260 11.44 -17.55 9.50
C PRO A 260 11.85 -16.19 8.92
N VAL A 261 12.33 -16.17 7.68
CA VAL A 261 12.79 -14.99 6.95
C VAL A 261 12.23 -15.03 5.53
N ALA A 262 11.55 -13.96 5.13
CA ALA A 262 11.06 -13.76 3.77
C ALA A 262 11.80 -12.59 3.12
N VAL A 263 12.31 -12.77 1.90
CA VAL A 263 13.11 -11.76 1.18
C VAL A 263 12.51 -11.46 -0.18
N MET A 264 12.39 -10.18 -0.51
CA MET A 264 12.02 -9.69 -1.83
C MET A 264 13.12 -8.77 -2.39
N ASN A 265 13.57 -9.01 -3.62
CA ASN A 265 14.45 -8.08 -4.32
C ASN A 265 13.66 -7.20 -5.29
N TRP A 266 13.84 -5.87 -5.20
CA TRP A 266 13.19 -4.92 -6.10
C TRP A 266 13.65 -5.08 -7.55
N LEU A 267 14.95 -5.19 -7.79
CA LEU A 267 15.55 -5.59 -9.07
C LEU A 267 16.58 -6.69 -8.82
N PRO A 268 16.46 -7.89 -9.40
CA PRO A 268 17.31 -9.01 -9.06
C PRO A 268 18.61 -8.93 -9.87
N ARG A 269 19.74 -9.09 -9.21
CA ARG A 269 21.04 -9.13 -9.85
C ARG A 269 21.55 -10.57 -9.92
N LYS A 270 22.10 -10.97 -11.06
CA LYS A 270 22.67 -12.32 -11.23
C LYS A 270 23.82 -12.53 -10.26
N ASN A 271 23.83 -13.69 -9.60
CA ASN A 271 24.85 -14.10 -8.62
C ASN A 271 24.99 -13.13 -7.43
N SER A 272 23.89 -12.51 -7.01
CA SER A 272 23.83 -11.67 -5.83
C SER A 272 22.56 -12.00 -5.04
N CYS A 273 22.71 -12.07 -3.72
CA CYS A 273 21.59 -12.17 -2.80
C CYS A 273 20.85 -10.84 -2.64
N HIS A 274 21.55 -9.72 -2.82
CA HIS A 274 21.00 -8.38 -2.79
C HIS A 274 20.58 -7.92 -4.17
N GLY A 275 19.45 -7.21 -4.22
CA GLY A 275 18.90 -6.56 -5.37
C GLY A 275 19.55 -5.20 -5.63
N GLU A 276 19.21 -4.61 -6.77
CA GLU A 276 19.55 -3.23 -7.08
C GLU A 276 18.39 -2.31 -6.67
N SER A 277 18.72 -1.22 -6.00
CA SER A 277 17.77 -0.17 -5.64
C SER A 277 17.47 0.70 -6.85
N GLU A 278 16.19 1.05 -7.05
CA GLU A 278 15.78 2.02 -8.06
C GLU A 278 16.31 3.43 -7.73
N ALA A 279 16.36 3.78 -6.44
CA ALA A 279 16.83 5.08 -6.00
C ALA A 279 18.23 5.41 -6.51
N ASN A 280 19.15 4.43 -6.49
CA ASN A 280 20.53 4.60 -6.95
C ASN A 280 20.62 4.99 -8.44
N GLU A 281 19.70 4.50 -9.28
CA GLU A 281 19.66 4.85 -10.71
C GLU A 281 19.14 6.29 -10.94
N LEU A 282 18.22 6.76 -10.07
CA LEU A 282 17.60 8.08 -10.18
C LEU A 282 18.47 9.22 -9.63
N ILE A 283 19.37 8.93 -8.69
CA ILE A 283 20.18 9.94 -7.99
C ILE A 283 21.03 10.79 -8.95
N PRO A 284 21.79 10.23 -9.91
CA PRO A 284 22.58 11.05 -10.85
C PRO A 284 21.72 12.05 -11.63
N ASN A 285 20.52 11.63 -12.06
CA ASN A 285 19.58 12.50 -12.77
C ASN A 285 19.08 13.63 -11.85
N ASN A 286 18.75 13.31 -10.61
CA ASN A 286 18.31 14.28 -9.62
C ASN A 286 19.42 15.31 -9.30
N VAL A 287 20.67 14.87 -9.16
CA VAL A 287 21.84 15.77 -9.02
C VAL A 287 21.98 16.70 -10.21
N ALA A 288 21.83 16.20 -11.44
CA ALA A 288 21.91 17.01 -12.65
C ALA A 288 20.78 18.06 -12.71
N ILE A 289 19.54 17.66 -12.40
CA ILE A 289 18.36 18.55 -12.33
C ILE A 289 18.59 19.67 -11.30
N ASN A 290 19.03 19.30 -10.09
CA ASN A 290 19.30 20.26 -9.02
C ASN A 290 20.43 21.23 -9.38
N LYS A 291 21.53 20.74 -9.98
CA LYS A 291 22.65 21.59 -10.42
C LYS A 291 22.24 22.54 -11.54
N LEU A 292 21.45 22.09 -12.51
CA LEU A 292 20.92 22.95 -13.56
C LEU A 292 20.04 24.05 -12.97
N MET A 293 19.08 23.69 -12.10
CA MET A 293 18.21 24.65 -11.44
C MET A 293 19.00 25.66 -10.60
N ALA A 294 19.98 25.20 -9.83
CA ALA A 294 20.86 26.06 -9.04
C ALA A 294 21.65 27.04 -9.91
N THR A 295 22.13 26.58 -11.07
CA THR A 295 22.85 27.43 -12.05
C THR A 295 21.91 28.47 -12.66
N MET A 296 20.68 28.09 -12.98
CA MET A 296 19.67 29.01 -13.51
C MET A 296 19.31 30.09 -12.48
N ILE A 297 19.16 29.72 -11.21
CA ILE A 297 18.92 30.67 -10.12
C ILE A 297 20.10 31.61 -9.94
N LEU A 298 21.33 31.09 -9.95
CA LEU A 298 22.52 31.93 -9.87
C LEU A 298 22.59 32.90 -11.05
N TRP A 299 22.30 32.43 -12.27
CA TRP A 299 22.21 33.28 -13.44
C TRP A 299 21.16 34.38 -13.24
N THR A 300 19.94 34.04 -12.80
CA THR A 300 18.89 35.02 -12.51
C THR A 300 19.34 36.04 -11.46
N MET A 301 19.98 35.60 -10.37
CA MET A 301 20.50 36.49 -9.32
C MET A 301 21.57 37.45 -9.84
N LEU A 302 22.49 36.96 -10.68
CA LEU A 302 23.53 37.80 -11.29
C LEU A 302 22.98 38.80 -12.31
N ASN A 303 21.88 38.45 -12.98
CA ASN A 303 21.26 39.27 -14.03
C ASN A 303 20.20 40.24 -13.49
N ALA A 304 19.56 39.94 -12.36
CA ALA A 304 18.54 40.78 -11.75
C ALA A 304 19.08 42.14 -11.29
N TYR A 305 20.39 42.21 -10.98
CA TYR A 305 21.07 43.44 -10.58
C TYR A 305 22.23 43.73 -11.54
N PRO A 306 21.96 44.32 -12.72
CA PRO A 306 23.01 44.64 -13.68
C PRO A 306 24.01 45.60 -13.04
N LYS A 307 25.29 45.22 -13.06
CA LYS A 307 26.35 46.07 -12.54
C LYS A 307 26.60 47.22 -13.53
N VAL A 308 26.71 48.43 -13.00
CA VAL A 308 27.12 49.59 -13.79
C VAL A 308 28.62 49.56 -13.93
N ILE A 309 29.11 49.68 -15.17
CA ILE A 309 30.49 50.03 -15.45
C ILE A 309 30.50 51.51 -15.82
N TYR A 310 31.30 52.28 -15.11
CA TYR A 310 31.50 53.70 -15.36
C TYR A 310 32.99 54.02 -15.43
N ASP A 311 33.33 55.07 -16.16
CA ASP A 311 34.70 55.55 -16.28
C ASP A 311 35.11 56.31 -15.01
N ALA A 312 35.99 55.71 -14.21
CA ALA A 312 36.48 56.27 -12.95
C ALA A 312 37.31 57.56 -13.13
N GLN A 313 37.73 57.92 -14.35
CA GLN A 313 38.36 59.22 -14.61
C GLN A 313 37.35 60.34 -14.83
N ARG A 314 36.08 60.00 -15.08
CA ARG A 314 35.00 60.96 -15.42
C ARG A 314 33.93 61.07 -14.34
N ILE A 315 33.78 60.04 -13.51
CA ILE A 315 32.82 60.01 -12.40
C ILE A 315 33.59 59.63 -11.13
N ASP A 316 33.68 60.58 -10.20
CA ASP A 316 34.38 60.38 -8.92
C ASP A 316 33.60 59.48 -7.95
N GLU A 317 32.27 59.59 -7.92
CA GLU A 317 31.40 58.80 -7.05
C GLU A 317 30.09 58.42 -7.76
N TRP A 318 29.65 57.17 -7.57
CA TRP A 318 28.39 56.66 -8.14
C TRP A 318 27.27 56.66 -7.09
N ASN A 319 26.20 57.42 -7.33
CA ASN A 319 25.01 57.50 -6.48
C ASN A 319 23.77 56.97 -7.23
N ASN A 320 22.97 56.12 -6.58
CA ASN A 320 21.75 55.51 -7.13
C ASN A 320 20.45 56.27 -6.73
N ASP A 321 20.55 57.47 -6.15
CA ASP A 321 19.40 58.30 -5.79
C ASP A 321 18.69 58.89 -7.03
N ILE A 322 17.46 58.44 -7.29
CA ILE A 322 16.64 58.76 -8.47
C ILE A 322 16.22 60.25 -8.48
N THR A 323 16.33 60.94 -7.35
CA THR A 323 15.88 62.34 -7.21
C THR A 323 16.96 63.38 -7.52
N GLN A 324 18.23 62.95 -7.68
CA GLN A 324 19.36 63.84 -7.87
C GLN A 324 19.89 63.76 -9.31
N ALA A 325 20.12 64.93 -9.92
CA ALA A 325 20.71 65.01 -11.25
C ALA A 325 22.24 64.85 -11.18
N ILE A 326 22.79 63.93 -11.97
CA ILE A 326 24.24 63.71 -12.08
C ILE A 326 24.80 64.69 -13.12
N LYS A 327 25.73 65.56 -12.70
CA LYS A 327 26.37 66.54 -13.58
C LYS A 327 27.55 65.88 -14.31
N VAL A 328 27.57 65.95 -15.65
CA VAL A 328 28.66 65.46 -16.49
C VAL A 328 29.12 66.61 -17.41
N GLU A 329 30.43 66.83 -17.52
CA GLU A 329 31.02 67.79 -18.47
C GLU A 329 31.51 67.05 -19.72
N GLY A 330 30.79 67.16 -20.84
CA GLY A 330 31.13 66.54 -22.13
C GLY A 330 30.02 65.68 -22.74
N ASP A 331 30.36 64.92 -23.79
CA ASP A 331 29.45 63.94 -24.40
C ASP A 331 29.20 62.77 -23.43
N VAL A 332 27.94 62.42 -23.26
CA VAL A 332 27.46 61.41 -22.30
C VAL A 332 27.48 60.00 -22.91
N SER A 333 27.68 59.90 -24.23
CA SER A 333 27.82 58.64 -24.96
C SER A 333 29.02 57.82 -24.43
N GLY A 334 28.74 56.68 -23.79
CA GLY A 334 29.74 55.73 -23.32
C GLY A 334 30.34 56.03 -21.93
N VAL A 335 29.84 57.05 -21.22
CA VAL A 335 30.34 57.43 -19.87
C VAL A 335 29.96 56.40 -18.80
N ALA A 336 28.78 55.80 -18.92
CA ALA A 336 28.33 54.69 -18.10
C ALA A 336 27.54 53.71 -18.97
N GLN A 337 27.81 52.42 -18.81
CA GLN A 337 27.07 51.36 -19.46
C GLN A 337 26.70 50.31 -18.43
N TYR A 338 25.43 49.94 -18.39
CA TYR A 338 25.03 48.74 -17.68
C TYR A 338 25.62 47.54 -18.40
N LEU A 339 26.31 46.67 -17.67
CA LEU A 339 26.67 45.38 -18.21
C LEU A 339 25.36 44.68 -18.60
N GLN A 340 25.17 44.43 -19.89
CA GLN A 340 24.06 43.61 -20.39
C GLN A 340 24.56 42.18 -20.46
N PRO A 341 24.35 41.37 -19.42
CA PRO A 341 24.63 39.95 -19.51
C PRO A 341 23.80 39.33 -20.64
N ASN A 342 24.40 38.37 -21.35
CA ASN A 342 23.67 37.63 -22.37
C ASN A 342 22.47 36.93 -21.72
N GLY A 343 21.32 37.00 -22.40
CA GLY A 343 20.12 36.27 -22.01
C GLY A 343 20.41 34.78 -21.83
N LEU A 344 19.73 34.14 -20.88
CA LEU A 344 19.88 32.70 -20.65
C LEU A 344 19.53 31.99 -21.96
N PRO A 345 20.43 31.15 -22.51
CA PRO A 345 20.13 30.43 -23.74
C PRO A 345 18.87 29.59 -23.57
N ALA A 346 17.93 29.68 -24.52
CA ALA A 346 16.70 28.90 -24.49
C ALA A 346 16.97 27.38 -24.45
N SER A 347 18.12 26.94 -24.96
CA SER A 347 18.60 25.56 -24.89
C SER A 347 18.78 25.04 -23.46
N VAL A 348 19.12 25.89 -22.49
CA VAL A 348 19.30 25.49 -21.08
C VAL A 348 17.94 25.24 -20.42
N MET A 349 16.97 26.13 -20.65
CA MET A 349 15.57 25.91 -20.22
C MET A 349 14.99 24.63 -20.83
N GLN A 350 15.25 24.41 -22.13
CA GLN A 350 14.76 23.23 -22.83
C GLN A 350 15.40 21.95 -22.30
N LEU A 351 16.72 21.95 -22.06
CA LEU A 351 17.43 20.81 -21.48
C LEU A 351 16.89 20.46 -20.09
N PHE A 352 16.63 21.46 -19.24
CA PHE A 352 16.03 21.23 -17.93
C PHE A 352 14.66 20.54 -18.03
N ARG A 353 13.78 21.04 -18.91
CA ARG A 353 12.45 20.44 -19.12
C ARG A 353 12.55 19.01 -19.64
N VAL A 354 13.34 18.79 -20.69
CA VAL A 354 13.54 17.46 -21.29
C VAL A 354 14.14 16.49 -20.27
N LEU A 355 15.10 16.93 -19.45
CA LEU A 355 15.70 16.06 -18.43
C LEU A 355 14.67 15.63 -17.38
N VAL A 356 13.82 16.55 -16.91
CA VAL A 356 12.76 16.23 -15.95
C VAL A 356 11.70 15.31 -16.57
N GLU A 357 11.26 15.61 -17.79
CA GLU A 357 10.25 14.84 -18.53
C GLU A 357 10.74 13.42 -18.83
N VAL A 358 11.90 13.29 -19.48
CA VAL A 358 12.50 11.99 -19.82
C VAL A 358 12.79 11.17 -18.55
N THR A 359 13.22 11.80 -17.45
CA THR A 359 13.45 11.08 -16.19
C THR A 359 12.15 10.49 -15.64
N LYS A 360 11.03 11.24 -15.70
CA LYS A 360 9.72 10.74 -15.27
C LYS A 360 9.20 9.64 -16.18
N ASP A 361 9.28 9.84 -17.50
CA ASP A 361 8.80 8.88 -18.50
C ASP A 361 9.58 7.57 -18.46
N MET A 362 10.93 7.64 -18.35
CA MET A 362 11.76 6.46 -18.22
C MET A 362 11.52 5.72 -16.91
N ALA A 363 11.14 6.43 -15.84
CA ALA A 363 10.72 5.80 -14.60
C ALA A 363 9.29 5.21 -14.67
N GLY A 364 8.58 5.33 -15.79
CA GLY A 364 7.19 4.89 -15.93
C GLY A 364 6.19 5.74 -15.13
N ALA A 365 6.61 6.92 -14.67
CA ALA A 365 5.79 7.88 -13.95
C ALA A 365 5.27 8.96 -14.91
N ASN A 366 4.60 8.53 -15.99
CA ASN A 366 4.05 9.42 -17.01
C ASN A 366 3.05 10.41 -16.38
N GLU A 367 2.91 11.61 -16.96
CA GLU A 367 2.09 12.70 -16.39
C GLU A 367 0.62 12.30 -16.12
N THR A 368 0.03 11.43 -16.95
CA THR A 368 -1.31 10.85 -16.74
C THR A 368 -1.38 9.89 -15.54
N ALA A 369 -0.29 9.18 -15.25
CA ALA A 369 -0.20 8.29 -14.09
C ALA A 369 0.03 9.07 -12.79
N LEU A 370 0.62 10.26 -12.88
CA LEU A 370 0.78 11.21 -11.77
C LEU A 370 -0.46 12.11 -11.54
N GLY A 371 -1.55 11.89 -12.29
CA GLY A 371 -2.81 12.62 -12.14
C GLY A 371 -2.88 13.97 -12.85
N ASP A 372 -1.99 14.24 -13.81
CA ASP A 372 -2.07 15.46 -14.63
C ASP A 372 -3.00 15.20 -15.84
N ASP A 373 -4.20 15.76 -15.76
CA ASP A 373 -5.37 15.35 -16.55
C ASP A 373 -5.57 16.21 -17.82
N SER A 374 -4.48 16.70 -18.43
CA SER A 374 -4.59 17.67 -19.53
C SER A 374 -4.82 17.07 -20.93
N VAL A 375 -4.82 15.74 -21.12
CA VAL A 375 -4.83 15.16 -22.49
C VAL A 375 -5.83 14.00 -22.76
N THR A 376 -6.44 13.32 -21.79
CA THR A 376 -7.31 12.15 -22.09
C THR A 376 -8.77 12.34 -21.71
N LYS A 377 -9.58 12.89 -22.63
CA LYS A 377 -11.03 13.15 -22.44
C LYS A 377 -11.94 11.91 -22.39
N THR A 378 -11.39 10.70 -22.32
CA THR A 378 -12.18 9.46 -22.21
C THR A 378 -11.60 8.55 -21.12
N ALA A 379 -12.46 8.09 -20.21
CA ALA A 379 -12.06 7.18 -19.13
C ALA A 379 -11.38 5.91 -19.67
N SER A 380 -11.76 5.42 -20.85
CA SER A 380 -11.11 4.30 -21.53
C SER A 380 -9.67 4.60 -21.98
N GLY A 381 -9.38 5.83 -22.40
CA GLY A 381 -8.02 6.28 -22.74
C GLY A 381 -7.13 6.41 -21.50
N ILE A 382 -7.69 6.94 -20.41
CA ILE A 382 -7.02 6.99 -19.10
C ILE A 382 -6.69 5.57 -18.61
N ILE A 383 -7.65 4.64 -18.69
CA ILE A 383 -7.45 3.24 -18.28
C ILE A 383 -6.41 2.54 -19.16
N ALA A 384 -6.42 2.77 -20.48
CA ALA A 384 -5.43 2.18 -21.38
C ALA A 384 -4.01 2.70 -21.08
N LEU A 385 -3.87 4.01 -20.82
CA LEU A 385 -2.58 4.63 -20.47
C LEU A 385 -2.10 4.21 -19.07
N GLN A 386 -3.01 4.09 -18.09
CA GLN A 386 -2.69 3.61 -16.75
C GLN A 386 -2.29 2.12 -16.77
N LYS A 387 -2.98 1.27 -17.54
CA LYS A 387 -2.54 -0.13 -17.77
C LYS A 387 -1.19 -0.18 -18.47
N ALA A 388 -0.94 0.66 -19.46
CA ALA A 388 0.35 0.74 -20.13
C ALA A 388 1.47 1.18 -19.17
N SER A 389 1.17 2.09 -18.24
CA SER A 389 2.11 2.57 -17.20
C SER A 389 2.35 1.54 -16.09
N ALA A 390 1.40 0.63 -15.85
CA ALA A 390 1.55 -0.46 -14.89
C ALA A 390 2.34 -1.66 -15.43
N LEU A 391 2.47 -1.80 -16.76
CA LEU A 391 3.19 -2.93 -17.39
C LEU A 391 4.63 -3.11 -16.88
N PRO A 392 5.46 -2.06 -16.75
CA PRO A 392 6.81 -2.19 -16.19
C PRO A 392 6.81 -2.66 -14.73
N LEU A 393 5.78 -2.29 -13.96
CA LEU A 393 5.63 -2.65 -12.54
C LEU A 393 5.02 -4.04 -12.33
N MET A 394 4.50 -4.70 -13.37
CA MET A 394 3.93 -6.05 -13.26
C MET A 394 4.93 -7.07 -12.73
N THR A 395 6.22 -6.93 -13.06
CA THR A 395 7.26 -7.81 -12.52
C THR A 395 7.45 -7.59 -11.03
N ASN A 396 7.42 -6.34 -10.56
CA ASN A 396 7.53 -6.02 -9.14
C ASN A 396 6.29 -6.46 -8.37
N LYS A 397 5.09 -6.28 -8.94
CA LYS A 397 3.82 -6.81 -8.41
C LYS A 397 3.88 -8.33 -8.23
N ARG A 398 4.37 -9.07 -9.23
CA ARG A 398 4.53 -10.54 -9.11
C ARG A 398 5.49 -10.95 -8.01
N ARG A 399 6.60 -10.22 -7.82
CA ARG A 399 7.54 -10.48 -6.74
C ARG A 399 6.98 -10.13 -5.37
N PHE A 400 6.19 -9.06 -5.30
CA PHE A 400 5.47 -8.70 -4.10
C PHE A 400 4.45 -9.80 -3.72
N SER A 401 3.64 -10.27 -4.68
CA SER A 401 2.75 -11.41 -4.45
C SER A 401 3.51 -12.67 -4.00
N GLN A 402 4.68 -12.95 -4.60
CA GLN A 402 5.53 -14.05 -4.15
C GLN A 402 6.04 -13.83 -2.71
N TRP A 403 6.45 -12.63 -2.35
CA TRP A 403 6.92 -12.32 -0.99
C TRP A 403 5.81 -12.52 0.04
N ILE A 404 4.58 -12.10 -0.28
CA ILE A 404 3.39 -12.38 0.55
C ILE A 404 3.10 -13.88 0.63
N GLU A 405 3.29 -14.65 -0.45
CA GLU A 405 3.20 -16.11 -0.42
C GLU A 405 4.26 -16.72 0.51
N ASP A 406 5.50 -16.27 0.42
CA ASP A 406 6.59 -16.74 1.29
C ASP A 406 6.32 -16.41 2.77
N LYS A 407 5.78 -15.21 3.08
CA LYS A 407 5.29 -14.86 4.42
C LYS A 407 4.19 -15.82 4.90
N GLY A 408 3.16 -16.05 4.08
CA GLY A 408 2.04 -16.93 4.44
C GLY A 408 2.46 -18.39 4.66
N LEU A 409 3.47 -18.88 3.92
CA LEU A 409 4.05 -20.20 4.14
C LEU A 409 4.85 -20.29 5.45
N ILE A 410 5.49 -19.19 5.87
CA ILE A 410 6.13 -19.10 7.19
C ILE A 410 5.05 -19.09 8.28
N TRP A 411 3.97 -18.32 8.11
CA TRP A 411 2.85 -18.29 9.06
C TRP A 411 2.27 -19.69 9.27
N LEU A 412 2.06 -20.44 8.18
CA LEU A 412 1.61 -21.82 8.25
C LEU A 412 2.55 -22.71 9.09
N ASP A 413 3.86 -22.59 8.90
CA ASP A 413 4.84 -23.37 9.68
C ASP A 413 4.81 -22.98 11.17
N PHE A 414 4.66 -21.68 11.48
CA PHE A 414 4.47 -21.21 12.86
C PHE A 414 3.17 -21.74 13.49
N TRP A 415 2.06 -21.70 12.76
CA TRP A 415 0.77 -22.21 13.25
C TRP A 415 0.81 -23.70 13.52
N LEU A 416 1.47 -24.48 12.67
CA LEU A 416 1.54 -25.93 12.85
C LEU A 416 2.50 -26.35 13.96
N THR A 417 3.62 -25.64 14.13
CA THR A 417 4.64 -25.98 15.13
C THR A 417 4.32 -25.44 16.53
N HIS A 418 3.94 -24.16 16.65
CA HIS A 418 3.85 -23.49 17.94
C HIS A 418 2.44 -23.47 18.55
N TYR A 419 1.39 -23.77 17.77
CA TYR A 419 0.00 -23.75 18.24
C TYR A 419 -0.43 -25.18 18.59
N ASN A 420 0.31 -25.78 19.52
CA ASN A 420 0.24 -27.20 19.93
C ASN A 420 -0.67 -27.47 21.14
N THR A 421 -1.24 -26.42 21.74
CA THR A 421 -2.23 -26.50 22.81
C THR A 421 -3.56 -26.08 22.21
N GLU A 422 -4.71 -26.63 22.66
CA GLU A 422 -6.05 -26.26 22.19
C GLU A 422 -6.23 -24.73 22.28
N ARG A 423 -5.89 -24.04 21.19
CA ARG A 423 -5.94 -22.59 21.10
C ARG A 423 -7.22 -22.26 20.39
N THR A 424 -7.96 -21.33 20.97
CA THR A 424 -9.18 -20.84 20.36
C THR A 424 -8.83 -19.74 19.37
N LEU A 425 -8.77 -20.09 18.08
CA LEU A 425 -8.55 -19.11 17.02
C LEU A 425 -9.78 -18.21 16.93
N SER A 426 -9.55 -16.91 17.04
CA SER A 426 -10.60 -15.90 16.86
C SER A 426 -10.66 -15.51 15.38
N ILE A 427 -11.78 -15.84 14.75
CA ILE A 427 -12.01 -15.63 13.34
C ILE A 427 -13.15 -14.62 13.20
N THR A 428 -12.90 -13.54 12.45
CA THR A 428 -13.96 -12.59 12.12
C THR A 428 -14.81 -13.17 10.99
N GLY A 429 -16.05 -13.55 11.31
CA GLY A 429 -17.02 -14.00 10.32
C GLY A 429 -17.45 -12.90 9.36
N LYS A 430 -18.12 -13.27 8.26
CA LYS A 430 -18.57 -12.34 7.20
C LYS A 430 -19.49 -11.20 7.68
N ASN A 431 -20.08 -11.34 8.86
CA ASN A 431 -20.99 -10.34 9.46
C ASN A 431 -20.30 -9.47 10.54
N GLY A 432 -18.99 -9.63 10.76
CA GLY A 432 -18.25 -8.96 11.84
C GLY A 432 -18.28 -9.70 13.19
N ASP A 433 -18.97 -10.82 13.28
CA ASP A 433 -19.02 -11.65 14.49
C ASP A 433 -17.72 -12.44 14.68
N VAL A 434 -17.07 -12.29 15.84
CA VAL A 434 -15.86 -13.05 16.18
C VAL A 434 -16.25 -14.45 16.64
N MET A 435 -15.96 -15.46 15.80
CA MET A 435 -16.16 -16.87 16.11
C MET A 435 -14.87 -17.47 16.66
N GLN A 436 -15.00 -18.24 17.73
CA GLN A 436 -13.90 -18.86 18.43
C GLN A 436 -13.86 -20.36 18.12
N VAL A 437 -12.81 -20.83 17.44
CA VAL A 437 -12.68 -22.23 16.99
C VAL A 437 -11.45 -22.89 17.62
N PRO A 438 -11.59 -24.06 18.27
CA PRO A 438 -10.43 -24.79 18.79
C PRO A 438 -9.58 -25.32 17.64
N PHE A 439 -8.27 -25.08 17.70
CA PHE A 439 -7.29 -25.54 16.72
C PHE A 439 -6.08 -26.17 17.42
N ASP A 440 -5.60 -27.27 16.85
CA ASP A 440 -4.34 -27.92 17.23
C ASP A 440 -3.52 -28.20 15.97
N GLY A 441 -2.39 -27.49 15.85
CA GLY A 441 -1.50 -27.58 14.70
C GLY A 441 -0.73 -28.89 14.63
N SER A 442 -0.55 -29.60 15.75
CA SER A 442 0.28 -30.81 15.82
C SER A 442 -0.30 -32.00 15.04
N LEU A 443 -1.59 -31.94 14.72
CA LEU A 443 -2.32 -32.97 13.99
C LEU A 443 -2.10 -32.93 12.47
N TYR A 444 -1.50 -31.85 11.94
CA TYR A 444 -1.42 -31.61 10.50
C TYR A 444 0.02 -31.42 10.02
N ASN A 445 0.33 -31.98 8.84
CA ASN A 445 1.63 -31.82 8.21
C ASN A 445 1.64 -30.56 7.31
N PRO A 446 2.65 -29.68 7.40
CA PRO A 446 2.77 -28.50 6.53
C PRO A 446 2.69 -28.79 5.03
N ALA A 447 3.15 -29.97 4.58
CA ALA A 447 3.11 -30.37 3.18
C ALA A 447 1.71 -30.68 2.64
N ALA A 448 0.69 -30.79 3.52
CA ALA A 448 -0.68 -31.07 3.13
C ALA A 448 -1.45 -29.83 2.64
N PHE A 449 -0.92 -28.63 2.91
CA PHE A 449 -1.55 -27.37 2.52
C PHE A 449 -0.76 -26.70 1.40
N ASN A 450 -1.49 -26.01 0.53
CA ASN A 450 -0.99 -25.16 -0.53
C ASN A 450 -1.48 -23.74 -0.25
N LEU A 451 -0.67 -22.74 -0.56
CA LEU A 451 -1.05 -21.34 -0.43
C LEU A 451 -1.14 -20.74 -1.83
N ARG A 452 -2.22 -20.00 -2.08
CA ARG A 452 -2.38 -19.17 -3.26
C ARG A 452 -2.67 -17.75 -2.82
N ILE A 453 -1.99 -16.80 -3.45
CA ILE A 453 -2.33 -15.39 -3.29
C ILE A 453 -3.35 -15.01 -4.35
N ASP A 454 -4.52 -14.62 -3.88
CA ASP A 454 -5.56 -14.05 -4.73
C ASP A 454 -5.38 -12.54 -4.76
N VAL A 455 -5.05 -12.07 -5.97
CA VAL A 455 -4.92 -10.64 -6.29
C VAL A 455 -6.31 -10.13 -6.63
N GLY A 456 -6.95 -9.47 -5.68
CA GLY A 456 -8.18 -8.73 -5.92
C GLY A 456 -7.87 -7.52 -6.82
N ALA A 457 -8.72 -7.27 -7.83
CA ALA A 457 -8.68 -5.98 -8.51
C ALA A 457 -8.96 -4.90 -7.45
N SER A 458 -8.06 -3.93 -7.31
CA SER A 458 -8.21 -2.83 -6.35
C SER A 458 -9.61 -2.22 -6.45
N THR A 459 -10.23 -1.92 -5.32
CA THR A 459 -11.58 -1.32 -5.22
C THR A 459 -11.74 -0.12 -6.17
N GLN A 460 -10.76 0.78 -6.29
CA GLN A 460 -10.88 1.94 -7.19
C GLN A 460 -11.02 1.59 -8.69
N TYR A 461 -10.38 0.52 -9.19
CA TYR A 461 -10.44 0.11 -10.60
C TYR A 461 -11.61 -0.83 -10.91
N SER A 462 -11.96 -1.72 -9.98
CA SER A 462 -13.13 -2.61 -10.12
C SER A 462 -14.41 -1.81 -10.14
N ASP A 463 -14.49 -0.76 -9.32
CA ASP A 463 -15.72 -0.03 -9.13
C ASP A 463 -16.02 0.82 -10.38
N ILE A 464 -15.01 1.47 -10.97
CA ILE A 464 -15.19 2.24 -12.21
C ILE A 464 -15.55 1.32 -13.39
N GLN A 465 -14.89 0.16 -13.53
CA GLN A 465 -15.23 -0.80 -14.60
C GLN A 465 -16.59 -1.46 -14.37
N ALA A 466 -16.93 -1.78 -13.12
CA ALA A 466 -18.23 -2.30 -12.75
C ALA A 466 -19.32 -1.27 -13.05
N ILE A 467 -19.12 0.01 -12.70
CA ILE A 467 -20.04 1.10 -13.02
C ILE A 467 -20.18 1.27 -14.52
N GLN A 468 -19.09 1.35 -15.29
CA GLN A 468 -19.18 1.43 -16.76
C GLN A 468 -19.86 0.21 -17.38
N THR A 469 -19.64 -0.98 -16.83
CA THR A 469 -20.30 -2.21 -17.28
C THR A 469 -21.79 -2.16 -16.95
N LEU A 470 -22.14 -1.70 -15.75
CA LEU A 470 -23.51 -1.49 -15.29
C LEU A 470 -24.22 -0.41 -16.12
N ASP A 471 -23.55 0.69 -16.45
CA ASP A 471 -24.02 1.77 -17.33
C ASP A 471 -24.31 1.23 -18.74
N ASN A 472 -23.38 0.45 -19.29
CA ASN A 472 -23.56 -0.17 -20.60
C ASN A 472 -24.69 -1.22 -20.59
N TRP A 473 -24.85 -1.96 -19.49
CA TRP A 473 -25.95 -2.92 -19.34
C TRP A 473 -27.31 -2.23 -19.18
N LEU A 474 -27.36 -1.08 -18.50
CA LEU A 474 -28.55 -0.24 -18.40
C LEU A 474 -28.89 0.38 -19.76
N ALA A 475 -27.90 0.94 -20.46
CA ALA A 475 -28.07 1.50 -21.80
C ALA A 475 -28.50 0.44 -22.83
N GLY A 476 -27.99 -0.79 -22.69
CA GLY A 476 -28.38 -1.96 -23.47
C GLY A 476 -29.71 -2.61 -23.07
N LYS A 477 -30.37 -2.12 -22.01
CA LYS A 477 -31.61 -2.68 -21.41
C LYS A 477 -31.49 -4.15 -20.96
N PHE A 478 -30.29 -4.63 -20.67
CA PHE A 478 -30.06 -5.97 -20.14
C PHE A 478 -30.37 -6.08 -18.63
N VAL A 479 -30.38 -4.94 -17.93
CA VAL A 479 -30.61 -4.83 -16.49
C VAL A 479 -31.69 -3.76 -16.26
N THR A 480 -32.61 -4.01 -15.33
CA THR A 480 -33.63 -3.03 -14.94
C THR A 480 -33.02 -1.93 -14.08
N PHE A 481 -33.64 -0.74 -14.07
CA PHE A 481 -33.15 0.39 -13.26
C PHE A 481 -33.04 0.01 -11.76
N ARG A 482 -33.96 -0.80 -11.24
CA ARG A 482 -33.90 -1.38 -9.89
C ARG A 482 -32.66 -2.24 -9.65
N GLN A 483 -32.38 -3.21 -10.52
CA GLN A 483 -31.20 -4.08 -10.39
C GLN A 483 -29.87 -3.31 -10.54
N TYR A 484 -29.89 -2.20 -11.27
CA TYR A 484 -28.77 -1.27 -11.38
C TYR A 484 -28.54 -0.54 -10.05
N LEU A 485 -29.59 0.03 -9.43
CA LEU A 485 -29.51 0.70 -8.14
C LEU A 485 -29.10 -0.25 -7.00
N GLU A 486 -29.64 -1.47 -6.95
CA GLU A 486 -29.26 -2.48 -5.95
C GLU A 486 -27.79 -2.89 -6.03
N ARG A 487 -27.23 -2.95 -7.25
CA ARG A 487 -25.81 -3.28 -7.46
C ARG A 487 -24.90 -2.07 -7.22
N ILE A 488 -25.38 -0.86 -7.48
CA ILE A 488 -24.64 0.37 -7.19
C ILE A 488 -24.61 0.73 -5.71
N ARG A 489 -25.63 0.33 -4.95
CA ARG A 489 -25.67 0.48 -3.49
C ARG A 489 -24.39 -0.03 -2.81
N ASN A 490 -23.82 -1.13 -3.30
CA ASN A 490 -22.59 -1.70 -2.75
C ASN A 490 -21.37 -0.76 -2.89
N PHE A 491 -21.37 0.14 -3.88
CA PHE A 491 -20.26 1.05 -4.14
C PHE A 491 -20.33 2.37 -3.36
N HIS A 492 -21.44 2.70 -2.68
CA HIS A 492 -21.59 3.90 -1.83
C HIS A 492 -21.29 5.26 -2.52
N ILE A 493 -21.38 5.35 -3.85
CA ILE A 493 -21.04 6.57 -4.62
C ILE A 493 -22.22 7.52 -4.76
N VAL A 494 -23.44 6.99 -4.83
CA VAL A 494 -24.65 7.77 -5.05
C VAL A 494 -25.29 8.09 -3.70
N PRO A 495 -25.54 9.37 -3.37
CA PRO A 495 -26.33 9.73 -2.20
C PRO A 495 -27.79 9.27 -2.37
N ASP A 496 -28.39 8.76 -1.29
CA ASP A 496 -29.83 8.42 -1.20
C ASP A 496 -30.33 7.36 -2.20
N VAL A 497 -29.54 6.28 -2.40
CA VAL A 497 -29.96 5.12 -3.20
C VAL A 497 -31.20 4.44 -2.61
N ASP A 498 -31.32 4.44 -1.29
CA ASP A 498 -32.47 3.85 -0.58
C ASP A 498 -33.75 4.65 -0.87
N GLY A 499 -33.70 5.99 -0.89
CA GLY A 499 -34.86 6.81 -1.29
C GLY A 499 -35.31 6.59 -2.73
N LEU A 500 -34.36 6.39 -3.66
CA LEU A 500 -34.67 6.09 -5.07
C LEU A 500 -35.26 4.69 -5.27
N LEU A 501 -34.84 3.71 -4.46
CA LEU A 501 -35.42 2.37 -4.46
C LEU A 501 -36.85 2.39 -3.90
N ASP A 502 -37.09 3.16 -2.83
CA ASP A 502 -38.42 3.32 -2.23
C ASP A 502 -39.39 4.05 -3.18
N GLU A 503 -38.95 5.11 -3.88
CA GLU A 503 -39.77 5.79 -4.89
C GLU A 503 -40.16 4.87 -6.05
N GLN A 504 -39.25 4.00 -6.50
CA GLN A 504 -39.53 2.99 -7.52
C GLN A 504 -40.53 1.95 -7.02
N GLU A 505 -40.38 1.45 -5.79
CA GLU A 505 -41.30 0.47 -5.22
C GLU A 505 -42.71 1.05 -5.07
N GLN A 506 -42.83 2.33 -4.70
CA GLN A 506 -44.10 3.04 -4.67
C GLN A 506 -44.72 3.19 -6.07
N GLN A 507 -43.92 3.48 -7.10
CA GLN A 507 -44.42 3.56 -8.48
C GLN A 507 -44.85 2.19 -9.03
N GLU A 508 -44.10 1.12 -8.77
CA GLU A 508 -44.43 -0.25 -9.20
C GLU A 508 -45.71 -0.74 -8.51
N THR A 509 -45.86 -0.51 -7.20
CA THR A 509 -47.08 -0.88 -6.45
C THR A 509 -48.29 -0.04 -6.85
N MET A 510 -48.12 1.26 -7.13
CA MET A 510 -49.20 2.09 -7.69
C MET A 510 -49.63 1.63 -9.08
N ALA A 511 -48.70 1.25 -9.95
CA ALA A 511 -49.00 0.75 -11.28
C ALA A 511 -49.74 -0.60 -11.22
N GLN A 512 -49.26 -1.55 -10.41
CA GLN A 512 -49.94 -2.84 -10.20
C GLN A 512 -51.33 -2.67 -9.60
N ASN A 513 -51.48 -1.83 -8.59
CA ASN A 513 -52.79 -1.56 -7.98
C ASN A 513 -53.75 -0.91 -8.98
N THR A 514 -53.25 -0.05 -9.87
CA THR A 514 -54.06 0.57 -10.93
C THR A 514 -54.52 -0.47 -11.95
N GLU A 515 -53.64 -1.35 -12.41
CA GLU A 515 -53.98 -2.42 -13.36
C GLU A 515 -54.98 -3.44 -12.78
N ILE A 516 -54.78 -3.84 -11.52
CA ILE A 516 -55.72 -4.71 -10.79
C ILE A 516 -57.09 -4.04 -10.64
N LEU A 517 -57.12 -2.74 -10.32
CA LEU A 517 -58.36 -1.97 -10.21
C LEU A 517 -59.13 -1.91 -11.53
N TYR A 518 -58.44 -1.64 -12.64
CA TYR A 518 -59.07 -1.62 -13.98
C TYR A 518 -59.64 -3.00 -14.35
N ARG A 519 -58.91 -4.08 -14.06
CA ARG A 519 -59.39 -5.45 -14.31
C ARG A 519 -60.61 -5.82 -13.45
N LEU A 520 -60.66 -5.36 -12.21
CA LEU A 520 -61.81 -5.51 -11.32
C LEU A 520 -63.03 -4.72 -11.82
N MET A 521 -62.82 -3.50 -12.32
CA MET A 521 -63.87 -2.70 -12.94
C MET A 521 -64.48 -3.40 -14.16
N GLU A 522 -63.64 -3.97 -15.04
CA GLU A 522 -64.12 -4.72 -16.19
C GLU A 522 -64.96 -5.95 -15.81
N MET A 523 -64.49 -6.76 -14.85
CA MET A 523 -65.28 -7.91 -14.36
C MET A 523 -66.59 -7.50 -13.72
N PHE A 524 -66.61 -6.41 -12.95
CA PHE A 524 -67.83 -5.93 -12.31
C PHE A 524 -68.85 -5.46 -13.33
N VAL A 525 -68.45 -4.67 -14.33
CA VAL A 525 -69.34 -4.20 -15.41
C VAL A 525 -69.95 -5.38 -16.17
N LEU A 526 -69.17 -6.43 -16.45
CA LEU A 526 -69.66 -7.66 -17.08
C LEU A 526 -70.66 -8.45 -16.23
N SER A 527 -70.65 -8.28 -14.90
CA SER A 527 -71.55 -8.97 -13.97
C SER A 527 -72.89 -8.26 -13.72
N LEU A 528 -73.04 -7.01 -14.18
CA LEU A 528 -74.26 -6.22 -14.00
C LEU A 528 -75.38 -6.65 -14.97
N PRO A 529 -76.66 -6.49 -14.62
CA PRO A 529 -77.78 -6.77 -15.51
C PRO A 529 -77.72 -5.96 -16.83
N PRO A 530 -78.25 -6.50 -17.96
CA PRO A 530 -78.11 -5.90 -19.30
C PRO A 530 -78.62 -4.45 -19.41
N ASP A 531 -79.65 -4.10 -18.64
CA ASP A 531 -80.23 -2.74 -18.61
C ASP A 531 -79.29 -1.71 -17.97
N MET A 532 -78.45 -2.14 -17.01
CA MET A 532 -77.43 -1.27 -16.39
C MET A 532 -76.14 -1.22 -17.21
N GLN A 533 -75.79 -2.31 -17.90
CA GLN A 533 -74.65 -2.34 -18.81
C GLN A 533 -74.81 -1.32 -19.94
N SER A 534 -75.99 -1.27 -20.56
CA SER A 534 -76.28 -0.32 -21.64
C SER A 534 -76.33 1.14 -21.17
N GLN A 535 -76.78 1.42 -19.95
CA GLN A 535 -76.68 2.76 -19.34
C GLN A 535 -75.22 3.17 -19.07
N LEU A 536 -74.42 2.25 -18.54
CA LEU A 536 -73.00 2.47 -18.27
C LEU A 536 -72.18 2.65 -19.55
N GLU A 537 -72.48 1.90 -20.62
CA GLU A 537 -71.87 2.09 -21.94
C GLU A 537 -72.22 3.44 -22.56
N ALA A 538 -73.47 3.90 -22.44
CA ALA A 538 -73.86 5.23 -22.88
C ALA A 538 -73.14 6.35 -22.10
N LEU A 539 -72.93 6.16 -20.79
CA LEU A 539 -72.15 7.07 -19.95
C LEU A 539 -70.64 7.05 -20.27
N ARG A 540 -70.11 5.89 -20.68
CA ARG A 540 -68.71 5.74 -21.12
C ARG A 540 -68.39 6.57 -22.36
N GLU A 541 -69.35 6.72 -23.27
CA GLU A 541 -69.20 7.50 -24.50
C GLU A 541 -69.38 9.02 -24.30
N LEU A 542 -70.19 9.43 -23.30
CA LEU A 542 -70.51 10.84 -23.05
C LEU A 542 -69.52 11.53 -22.09
N ASP A 543 -69.07 10.87 -21.02
CA ASP A 543 -68.11 11.46 -20.07
C ASP A 543 -67.28 10.38 -19.33
N PRO A 544 -66.06 10.05 -19.81
CA PRO A 544 -65.26 8.93 -19.30
C PRO A 544 -64.88 9.02 -17.82
N LYS A 545 -64.74 10.24 -17.27
CA LYS A 545 -64.37 10.43 -15.86
C LYS A 545 -65.52 10.18 -14.90
N GLN A 546 -66.76 10.50 -15.29
CA GLN A 546 -67.94 10.17 -14.48
C GLN A 546 -68.26 8.68 -14.53
N TYR A 547 -68.04 8.03 -15.68
CA TYR A 547 -68.14 6.58 -15.82
C TYR A 547 -67.24 5.84 -14.82
N GLU A 548 -65.96 6.20 -14.75
CA GLU A 548 -65.03 5.56 -13.79
C GLU A 548 -65.45 5.82 -12.33
N LEU A 549 -65.93 7.03 -12.01
CA LEU A 549 -66.35 7.37 -10.64
C LEU A 549 -67.60 6.61 -10.21
N GLN A 550 -68.55 6.44 -11.13
CA GLN A 550 -69.83 5.77 -10.88
C GLN A 550 -69.65 4.25 -10.77
N VAL A 551 -68.80 3.65 -11.60
CA VAL A 551 -68.42 2.22 -11.48
C VAL A 551 -67.67 1.97 -10.18
N LYS A 552 -66.73 2.85 -9.79
CA LYS A 552 -66.03 2.74 -8.49
C LYS A 552 -66.99 2.89 -7.30
N GLN A 553 -67.98 3.78 -7.37
CA GLN A 553 -69.01 3.91 -6.32
C GLN A 553 -69.96 2.72 -6.26
N MET A 554 -70.32 2.11 -7.40
CA MET A 554 -71.15 0.89 -7.42
C MET A 554 -70.41 -0.34 -6.89
N ILE A 555 -69.10 -0.45 -7.15
CA ILE A 555 -68.24 -1.49 -6.57
C ILE A 555 -68.13 -1.32 -5.04
N MET A 556 -68.09 -0.08 -4.52
CA MET A 556 -68.08 0.17 -3.08
C MET A 556 -69.47 0.13 -2.40
N GLY A 557 -70.56 0.39 -3.13
CA GLY A 557 -71.93 0.42 -2.61
C GLY A 557 -72.70 -0.91 -2.70
N GLY A 558 -72.25 -1.84 -3.54
CA GLY A 558 -72.83 -3.18 -3.70
C GLY A 558 -72.30 -4.18 -2.68
N GLY A 559 -72.84 -4.18 -1.45
CA GLY A 559 -72.75 -5.34 -0.55
C GLY A 559 -71.35 -5.71 -0.07
N MET A 560 -70.64 -4.77 0.56
CA MET A 560 -69.45 -5.07 1.37
C MET A 560 -69.87 -5.75 2.69
N ASN A 561 -70.27 -7.02 2.65
CA ASN A 561 -70.52 -7.82 3.86
C ASN A 561 -69.94 -9.24 3.78
N GLY A 562 -68.83 -9.40 3.07
CA GLY A 562 -68.15 -10.68 3.00
C GLY A 562 -66.95 -10.68 2.06
N MET A 563 -65.90 -9.92 2.37
CA MET A 563 -64.51 -10.39 2.29
C MET A 563 -63.54 -9.35 2.87
N PRO A 564 -62.46 -9.76 3.55
CA PRO A 564 -61.56 -8.89 4.28
C PRO A 564 -60.43 -8.35 3.38
N GLY A 565 -60.05 -7.09 3.56
CA GLY A 565 -58.68 -6.64 3.22
C GLY A 565 -58.50 -5.46 2.27
N VAL A 566 -59.49 -4.58 2.06
CA VAL A 566 -59.25 -3.29 1.39
C VAL A 566 -59.78 -2.17 2.28
N GLN A 567 -58.94 -1.71 3.22
CA GLN A 567 -59.13 -0.42 3.87
C GLN A 567 -58.72 0.67 2.88
N ALA A 568 -59.69 1.48 2.47
CA ALA A 568 -59.44 2.75 1.84
C ALA A 568 -58.80 3.70 2.87
N THR A 569 -57.54 4.09 2.68
CA THR A 569 -56.92 5.21 3.39
C THR A 569 -57.42 6.51 2.78
N ALA A 570 -58.63 6.91 3.16
CA ALA A 570 -59.04 8.29 3.14
C ALA A 570 -58.78 8.85 4.53
N ASP A 571 -57.60 9.42 4.76
CA ASP A 571 -57.39 10.33 5.89
C ASP A 571 -56.74 11.61 5.37
N GLY A 572 -57.61 12.56 5.05
CA GLY A 572 -57.26 13.97 4.89
C GLY A 572 -57.00 14.56 6.27
N GLY A 573 -55.80 14.35 6.79
CA GLY A 573 -55.29 15.05 7.97
C GLY A 573 -54.69 16.39 7.56
N ALA A 574 -55.51 17.43 7.51
CA ALA A 574 -55.03 18.81 7.53
C ALA A 574 -54.36 19.08 8.88
N GLN A 575 -53.02 19.00 8.94
CA GLN A 575 -52.26 19.56 10.04
C GLN A 575 -51.71 20.93 9.65
N GLN A 576 -52.28 21.92 10.33
CA GLN A 576 -51.93 23.32 10.31
C GLN A 576 -50.47 23.50 10.74
N VAL A 577 -49.78 24.36 10.00
CA VAL A 577 -48.56 25.05 10.43
C VAL A 577 -48.91 25.98 11.60
N PRO A 578 -48.19 25.93 12.74
CA PRO A 578 -47.92 27.11 13.53
C PRO A 578 -46.52 27.64 13.19
N ILE A 579 -46.45 28.97 13.20
CA ILE A 579 -45.32 29.87 12.92
C ILE A 579 -44.01 29.41 13.56
#